data_AF-A0A523I947-F1
#
_entry.id   AF-A0A523I947-F1
#
_cell.length_a   1.000
_cell.length_b   1.000
_cell.length_c   1.000
_cell.angle_alpha   90.00
_cell.angle_beta   90.00
_cell.angle_gamma   90.00
#
_symmetry.space_group_name_H-M   'P 1'
#
loop_
_entity.id
_entity.type
_entity.pdbx_description
1 polymer ?
#
loop_
_entity_poly.entity_id
_entity_poly.type
_entity_poly.pdbx_seq_one_letter_code
_entity_poly.pdbx_strand_id
1 'polypeptide(L)'
;MSFKAVFILSVALLVFSCGGGTVEIDPTFEPKIVIQGTLFPQQRAQVKIMRNFPLGTVVDEKNIIIRDARVNIVDESGTSHALTFSVQRQSYEQVGPNLLIDYGKTYTLEVDATIDGQELSAKSTTTVPQAGFKILESKSVLDSMVYREKDENDKVKLFDIRFNRSPGIDFYAISILAIDA
;
A
#
# COMPACT_ATOMS: atom_id res chain seq x y z
N MET A 1 -36.72 2.19 -63.46
CA MET A 1 -36.15 1.57 -62.25
C MET A 1 -37.25 1.59 -61.19
N SER A 2 -37.75 0.43 -60.75
CA SER A 2 -38.98 0.38 -59.94
C SER A 2 -38.75 0.94 -58.52
N PHE A 3 -39.72 1.68 -58.00
CA PHE A 3 -39.67 2.31 -56.66
C PHE A 3 -39.33 1.32 -55.53
N LYS A 4 -39.67 0.04 -55.72
CA LYS A 4 -39.33 -1.07 -54.83
C LYS A 4 -37.82 -1.30 -54.71
N ALA A 5 -37.06 -1.17 -55.80
CA ALA A 5 -35.61 -1.38 -55.78
C ALA A 5 -34.88 -0.26 -55.03
N VAL A 6 -35.37 0.98 -55.13
CA VAL A 6 -34.80 2.14 -54.42
C VAL A 6 -35.05 2.05 -52.91
N PHE A 7 -36.24 1.58 -52.51
CA PHE A 7 -36.59 1.42 -51.10
C PHE A 7 -35.78 0.31 -50.41
N ILE A 8 -35.55 -0.82 -51.10
CA ILE A 8 -34.74 -1.92 -50.55
C ILE A 8 -33.28 -1.49 -50.40
N LEU A 9 -32.74 -0.72 -51.35
CA LEU A 9 -31.36 -0.23 -51.28
C LEU A 9 -31.13 0.76 -50.14
N SER A 10 -32.13 1.61 -49.85
CA SER A 10 -32.05 2.61 -48.77
C SER A 10 -32.18 1.99 -47.38
N VAL A 11 -32.99 0.93 -47.22
CA VAL A 11 -33.06 0.17 -45.96
C VAL A 11 -31.79 -0.65 -45.74
N ALA A 12 -31.19 -1.23 -46.78
CA ALA A 12 -29.94 -1.97 -46.67
C ALA A 12 -28.77 -1.11 -46.17
N LEU A 13 -28.70 0.17 -46.58
CA LEU A 13 -27.68 1.12 -46.12
C LEU A 13 -27.78 1.47 -44.63
N LEU A 14 -28.98 1.38 -44.04
CA LEU A 14 -29.19 1.71 -42.63
C LEU A 14 -28.74 0.58 -41.68
N VAL A 15 -28.78 -0.69 -42.12
CA VAL A 15 -28.45 -1.84 -41.27
C VAL A 15 -26.94 -2.10 -41.14
N PHE A 16 -26.12 -1.53 -42.01
CA PHE A 16 -24.65 -1.60 -41.91
C PHE A 16 -24.03 -0.46 -41.09
N SER A 17 -24.83 0.47 -40.58
CA SER A 17 -24.40 1.44 -39.56
C SER A 17 -24.42 0.80 -38.16
N CYS A 18 -23.71 -0.33 -38.02
CA CYS A 18 -23.37 -0.85 -36.71
C CYS A 18 -22.19 0.00 -36.21
N GLY A 19 -22.50 1.15 -35.62
CA GLY A 19 -21.53 1.98 -34.92
C GLY A 19 -20.97 1.17 -33.76
N GLY A 20 -19.87 0.46 -34.00
CA GLY A 20 -19.07 -0.14 -32.96
C GLY A 20 -18.58 0.99 -32.07
N GLY A 21 -19.23 1.17 -30.92
CA GLY A 21 -18.80 2.10 -29.89
C GLY A 21 -17.47 1.61 -29.34
N THR A 22 -16.37 1.96 -30.00
CA THR A 22 -15.05 1.89 -29.42
C THR A 22 -14.99 3.03 -28.42
N VAL A 23 -15.13 2.70 -27.14
CA VAL A 23 -14.67 3.60 -26.09
C VAL A 23 -13.16 3.63 -26.24
N GLU A 24 -12.65 4.67 -26.91
CA GLU A 24 -11.24 5.03 -26.85
C GLU A 24 -10.98 5.44 -25.39
N ILE A 25 -10.59 4.46 -24.57
CA ILE A 25 -9.92 4.77 -23.30
C ILE A 25 -8.58 5.32 -23.74
N ASP A 26 -8.48 6.63 -23.82
CA ASP A 26 -7.22 7.32 -24.07
C ASP A 26 -6.26 6.90 -22.94
N PRO A 27 -5.28 6.03 -23.19
CA PRO A 27 -4.41 5.53 -22.13
C PRO A 27 -3.28 6.55 -22.01
N THR A 28 -3.59 7.76 -21.56
CA THR A 28 -2.56 8.72 -21.20
C THR A 28 -1.91 8.21 -19.92
N PHE A 29 -0.97 7.29 -20.08
CA PHE A 29 -0.16 6.80 -18.99
C PHE A 29 0.74 7.92 -18.52
N GLU A 30 0.64 8.21 -17.22
CA GLU A 30 1.52 9.14 -16.54
C GLU A 30 2.35 8.34 -15.51
N PRO A 31 3.68 8.43 -15.54
CA PRO A 31 4.52 7.78 -14.55
C PRO A 31 4.32 8.40 -13.18
N LYS A 32 4.22 7.56 -12.14
CA LYS A 32 3.95 7.97 -10.75
C LYS A 32 4.88 7.24 -9.80
N ILE A 33 5.32 7.95 -8.77
CA ILE A 33 5.99 7.37 -7.62
C ILE A 33 4.93 6.72 -6.73
N VAL A 34 5.13 5.46 -6.38
CA VAL A 34 4.33 4.71 -5.42
C VAL A 34 5.16 4.50 -4.16
N ILE A 35 4.66 4.98 -3.03
CA ILE A 35 5.35 4.91 -1.74
C ILE A 35 4.62 3.92 -0.84
N GLN A 36 5.34 2.92 -0.36
CA GLN A 36 4.89 2.03 0.71
C GLN A 36 5.86 2.13 1.88
N GLY A 37 5.48 2.82 2.95
CA GLY A 37 6.32 2.99 4.13
C GLY A 37 5.57 2.67 5.42
N THR A 38 6.29 2.09 6.38
CA THR A 38 5.76 1.86 7.73
C THR A 38 6.72 2.42 8.77
N LEU A 39 6.17 3.18 9.72
CA LEU A 39 6.91 3.74 10.84
C LEU A 39 6.43 3.09 12.14
N PHE A 40 7.31 2.32 12.77
CA PHE A 40 7.03 1.70 14.07
C PHE A 40 7.83 2.42 15.16
N PRO A 41 7.19 2.78 16.29
CA PRO A 41 7.90 3.36 17.42
C PRO A 41 9.10 2.49 17.84
N GLN A 42 10.22 3.14 18.18
CA GLN A 42 11.48 2.54 18.60
C GLN A 42 12.12 1.61 17.55
N GLN A 43 11.68 1.71 16.29
CA GLN A 43 12.27 1.00 15.17
C GLN A 43 12.80 1.99 14.12
N ARG A 44 13.55 1.46 13.16
CA ARG A 44 13.98 2.21 11.98
C ARG A 44 12.86 2.27 10.97
N ALA A 45 12.77 3.38 10.23
CA ALA A 45 11.87 3.50 9.09
C ALA A 45 12.21 2.47 8.01
N GLN A 46 11.18 1.83 7.45
CA GLN A 46 11.31 0.93 6.31
C GLN A 46 10.37 1.42 5.21
N VAL A 47 10.94 1.77 4.07
CA VAL A 47 10.22 2.43 2.98
C VAL A 47 10.55 1.76 1.66
N LYS A 48 9.54 1.38 0.89
CA LYS A 48 9.68 0.90 -0.48
C LYS A 48 9.19 1.99 -1.43
N ILE A 49 10.05 2.33 -2.39
CA ILE A 49 9.74 3.26 -3.47
C ILE A 49 9.58 2.45 -4.75
N MET A 50 8.43 2.61 -5.40
CA MET A 50 8.03 1.84 -6.56
C MET A 50 7.48 2.76 -7.66
N ARG A 51 7.26 2.20 -8.85
CA ARG A 51 6.59 2.87 -9.98
C ARG A 51 5.25 2.23 -10.32
N ASN A 52 4.37 3.00 -10.97
CA ASN A 52 3.20 2.45 -11.65
C ASN A 52 3.55 1.92 -13.06
N PHE A 53 2.59 1.19 -13.65
CA PHE A 53 2.66 0.62 -15.00
C PHE A 53 1.39 0.93 -15.78
N PRO A 54 1.46 1.05 -17.12
CA PRO A 54 0.27 1.22 -17.95
C PRO A 54 -0.67 0.03 -17.81
N LEU A 55 -1.98 0.28 -17.86
CA LEU A 55 -2.99 -0.78 -17.86
C LEU A 55 -2.81 -1.70 -19.07
N GLY A 56 -3.02 -3.00 -18.88
CA GLY A 56 -2.91 -4.01 -19.94
C GLY A 56 -1.48 -4.38 -20.34
N THR A 57 -0.46 -3.90 -19.62
CA THR A 57 0.94 -4.29 -19.84
C THR A 57 1.37 -5.41 -18.89
N VAL A 58 2.36 -6.21 -19.30
CA VAL A 58 3.01 -7.18 -18.42
C VAL A 58 3.89 -6.40 -17.45
N VAL A 59 3.64 -6.56 -16.15
CA VAL A 59 4.44 -5.92 -15.11
C VAL A 59 5.79 -6.62 -15.00
N ASP A 60 6.88 -5.87 -15.18
CA ASP A 60 8.22 -6.36 -14.92
C ASP A 60 8.57 -6.20 -13.44
N GLU A 61 8.45 -7.29 -12.69
CA GLU A 61 8.72 -7.35 -11.25
C GLU A 61 10.12 -6.83 -10.87
N LYS A 62 11.11 -6.96 -11.75
CA LYS A 62 12.48 -6.49 -11.49
C LYS A 62 12.60 -4.97 -11.51
N ASN A 63 11.70 -4.31 -12.24
CA ASN A 63 11.69 -2.87 -12.46
C ASN A 63 10.58 -2.14 -11.69
N ILE A 64 9.80 -2.85 -10.86
CA ILE A 64 8.81 -2.22 -9.98
C ILE A 64 9.49 -1.29 -8.97
N ILE A 65 10.63 -1.73 -8.41
CA ILE A 65 11.31 -1.04 -7.31
C ILE A 65 12.32 -0.04 -7.86
N ILE A 66 12.20 1.21 -7.42
CA ILE A 66 13.10 2.30 -7.81
C ILE A 66 14.27 2.30 -6.82
N ARG A 67 15.48 1.99 -7.30
CA ARG A 67 16.67 1.75 -6.45
C ARG A 67 17.59 2.97 -6.29
N ASP A 68 17.38 3.97 -7.13
CA ASP A 68 18.20 5.16 -7.31
C ASP A 68 17.43 6.45 -6.99
N ALA A 69 16.39 6.36 -6.17
CA ALA A 69 15.67 7.52 -5.67
C ALA A 69 16.44 8.23 -4.54
N ARG A 70 16.30 9.55 -4.46
CA ARG A 70 16.67 10.32 -3.27
C ARG A 70 15.52 10.25 -2.30
N VAL A 71 15.75 9.66 -1.12
CA VAL A 71 14.71 9.46 -0.11
C VAL A 71 15.18 10.06 1.20
N ASN A 72 14.42 11.01 1.73
CA ASN A 72 14.67 11.63 3.03
C ASN A 72 13.46 11.45 3.94
N ILE A 73 13.72 11.22 5.23
CA ILE A 73 12.72 11.37 6.28
C ILE A 73 13.06 12.60 7.11
N VAL A 74 12.12 13.53 7.22
CA VAL A 74 12.23 14.77 7.97
C VAL A 74 11.43 14.62 9.26
N ASP A 75 12.08 14.85 10.39
CA ASP A 75 11.42 14.82 11.70
C ASP A 75 10.70 16.14 12.02
N GLU A 76 9.96 16.15 13.12
CA GLU A 76 9.20 17.33 13.58
C GLU A 76 10.07 18.57 13.83
N SER A 77 11.38 18.39 14.09
CA SER A 77 12.32 19.50 14.25
C SER A 77 12.78 20.11 12.92
N GLY A 78 12.39 19.50 11.80
CA GLY A 78 12.85 19.86 10.46
C GLY A 78 14.21 19.24 10.10
N THR A 79 14.76 18.36 10.94
CA THR A 79 16.02 17.68 10.64
C THR A 79 15.76 16.59 9.61
N SER A 80 16.51 16.65 8.51
CA SER A 80 16.39 15.71 7.39
C SER A 80 17.40 14.57 7.51
N HIS A 81 16.91 13.34 7.37
CA HIS A 81 17.70 12.12 7.48
C HIS A 81 17.58 11.33 6.17
N ALA A 82 18.70 11.19 5.46
CA ALA A 82 18.74 10.43 4.22
C ALA A 82 18.58 8.92 4.48
N LEU A 83 17.76 8.26 3.66
CA LEU A 83 17.60 6.81 3.62
C LEU A 83 18.41 6.23 2.46
N THR A 84 19.01 5.07 2.65
CA THR A 84 19.82 4.36 1.65
C THR A 84 19.13 3.08 1.24
N PHE A 85 19.18 2.75 -0.05
CA PHE A 85 18.62 1.52 -0.58
C PHE A 85 19.40 0.28 -0.10
N SER A 86 18.69 -0.66 0.52
CA SER A 86 19.18 -1.97 0.92
C SER A 86 18.79 -3.02 -0.13
N VAL A 87 19.78 -3.55 -0.86
CA VAL A 87 19.56 -4.61 -1.85
C VAL A 87 18.98 -5.88 -1.23
N GLN A 88 19.39 -6.21 0.00
CA GLN A 88 18.91 -7.43 0.67
C GLN A 88 17.41 -7.34 1.02
N ARG A 89 16.93 -6.16 1.42
CA ARG A 89 15.54 -5.95 1.87
C ARG A 89 14.64 -5.36 0.78
N GLN A 90 15.23 -4.92 -0.33
CA GLN A 90 14.56 -4.21 -1.42
C GLN A 90 13.75 -3.00 -0.88
N SER A 91 14.36 -2.23 0.02
CA SER A 91 13.76 -1.08 0.72
C SER A 91 14.82 -0.03 1.04
N TYR A 92 14.40 1.21 1.23
CA TYR A 92 15.19 2.30 1.78
C TYR A 92 15.11 2.26 3.30
N GLU A 93 16.29 2.32 3.92
CA GLU A 93 16.47 2.29 5.36
C GLU A 93 17.54 3.30 5.76
N GLN A 94 17.50 3.76 7.00
CA GLN A 94 18.56 4.62 7.49
C GLN A 94 19.83 3.80 7.77
N VAL A 95 20.98 4.33 7.34
CA VAL A 95 22.30 3.78 7.68
C VAL A 95 22.79 4.46 8.96
N GLY A 96 23.11 3.66 9.97
CA GLY A 96 23.62 4.15 11.26
C GLY A 96 22.56 4.27 12.37
N PRO A 97 22.92 4.81 13.54
CA PRO A 97 22.10 4.78 14.75
C PRO A 97 21.15 5.98 14.93
N ASN A 98 21.09 6.95 14.01
CA ASN A 98 20.70 8.31 14.37
C ASN A 98 19.20 8.65 14.36
N LEU A 99 18.33 7.84 13.77
CA LEU A 99 16.88 8.07 13.86
C LEU A 99 16.13 6.79 14.24
N LEU A 100 15.74 6.72 15.50
CA LEU A 100 14.63 5.87 15.92
C LEU A 100 13.34 6.67 15.79
N ILE A 101 12.28 5.99 15.35
CA ILE A 101 10.95 6.60 15.25
C ILE A 101 10.37 6.73 16.67
N ASP A 102 9.99 7.94 17.05
CA ASP A 102 9.45 8.23 18.38
C ASP A 102 7.92 8.20 18.39
N TYR A 103 7.36 7.85 19.56
CA TYR A 103 5.92 7.91 19.79
C TYR A 103 5.38 9.33 19.65
N GLY A 104 4.21 9.46 19.05
CA GLY A 104 3.51 10.74 18.96
C GLY A 104 4.17 11.78 18.07
N LYS A 105 5.26 11.44 17.37
CA LYS A 105 6.00 12.36 16.50
C LYS A 105 5.50 12.30 15.06
N THR A 106 5.53 13.46 14.41
CA THR A 106 5.23 13.59 12.99
C THR A 106 6.50 13.45 12.18
N TYR A 107 6.42 12.66 11.12
CA TYR A 107 7.49 12.46 10.16
C TYR A 107 6.98 12.71 8.77
N THR A 108 7.87 13.25 7.94
CA THR A 108 7.59 13.57 6.56
C THR A 108 8.59 12.84 5.67
N LEU A 109 8.10 12.00 4.77
CA LEU A 109 8.91 11.37 3.75
C LEU A 109 8.94 12.26 2.50
N GLU A 110 10.13 12.51 1.97
CA GLU A 110 10.38 13.25 0.74
C GLU A 110 11.14 12.34 -0.23
N VAL A 111 10.63 12.22 -1.45
CA VAL A 111 11.14 11.30 -2.46
C VAL A 111 11.30 12.03 -3.79
N ASP A 112 12.51 12.01 -4.35
CA ASP A 112 12.77 12.42 -5.73
C ASP A 112 13.26 11.20 -6.51
N ALA A 113 12.70 10.96 -7.70
CA ALA A 113 13.06 9.84 -8.55
C ALA A 113 12.91 10.17 -10.03
N THR A 114 13.69 9.49 -10.88
CA THR A 114 13.54 9.57 -12.33
C THR A 114 12.81 8.32 -12.83
N ILE A 115 11.64 8.50 -13.44
CA ILE A 115 10.84 7.42 -14.04
C ILE A 115 10.60 7.75 -15.51
N ASP A 116 10.99 6.85 -16.41
CA ASP A 116 10.83 7.01 -17.87
C ASP A 116 11.43 8.34 -18.41
N GLY A 117 12.53 8.78 -17.81
CA GLY A 117 13.20 10.04 -18.16
C GLY A 117 12.55 11.31 -17.58
N GLN A 118 11.47 11.18 -16.81
CA GLN A 118 10.82 12.28 -16.11
C GLN A 118 11.30 12.35 -14.66
N GLU A 119 11.70 13.54 -14.21
CA GLU A 119 11.98 13.80 -12.80
C GLU A 119 10.67 14.03 -12.06
N LEU A 120 10.43 13.23 -11.02
CA LEU A 120 9.21 13.25 -10.22
C LEU A 120 9.57 13.46 -8.74
N SER A 121 8.71 14.17 -8.03
CA SER A 121 8.82 14.38 -6.59
C SER A 121 7.53 14.00 -5.89
N ALA A 122 7.65 13.38 -4.71
CA ALA A 122 6.51 13.00 -3.88
C ALA A 122 6.80 13.26 -2.40
N LYS A 123 5.76 13.62 -1.66
CA LYS A 123 5.83 13.93 -0.23
C LYS A 123 4.67 13.29 0.50
N SER A 124 4.94 12.72 1.67
CA SER A 124 3.91 12.16 2.54
C SER A 124 4.24 12.44 4.00
N THR A 125 3.24 12.83 4.78
CA THR A 125 3.41 13.15 6.20
C THR A 125 2.48 12.25 7.01
N THR A 126 3.02 11.65 8.06
CA THR A 126 2.25 10.81 8.98
C THR A 126 2.66 11.08 10.42
N THR A 127 1.77 10.78 11.35
CA THR A 127 2.02 10.92 12.79
C THR A 127 2.02 9.55 13.42
N VAL A 128 3.11 9.24 14.12
CA VAL A 128 3.28 7.98 14.83
C VAL A 128 2.31 7.96 16.02
N PRO A 129 1.66 6.82 16.30
CA PRO A 129 0.77 6.68 17.44
C PRO A 129 1.40 7.18 18.75
N GLN A 130 0.57 7.74 19.63
CA GLN A 130 0.96 7.96 21.02
C GLN A 130 1.25 6.64 21.72
N ALA A 131 2.12 6.66 22.73
CA ALA A 131 2.26 5.51 23.62
C ALA A 131 0.91 5.24 24.33
N GLY A 132 0.59 3.97 24.59
CA GLY A 132 -0.64 3.61 25.30
C GLY A 132 -1.26 2.28 24.90
N PHE A 133 -0.89 1.73 23.73
CA PHE A 133 -1.31 0.39 23.37
C PHE A 133 -0.71 -0.63 24.34
N LYS A 134 -1.58 -1.45 24.92
CA LYS A 134 -1.19 -2.52 25.83
C LYS A 134 -2.22 -3.63 25.80
N ILE A 135 -1.78 -4.86 25.53
CA ILE A 135 -2.63 -6.04 25.73
C ILE A 135 -2.79 -6.23 27.25
N LEU A 136 -4.03 -6.33 27.70
CA LEU A 136 -4.38 -6.57 29.10
C LEU A 136 -4.35 -8.07 29.34
N GLU A 137 -3.15 -8.62 29.54
CA GLU A 137 -2.93 -10.06 29.67
C GLU A 137 -3.82 -10.70 30.74
N SER A 138 -3.88 -10.11 31.94
CA SER A 138 -4.76 -10.57 33.04
C SER A 138 -6.26 -10.61 32.71
N LYS A 139 -6.70 -9.90 31.66
CA LYS A 139 -8.10 -9.85 31.24
C LYS A 139 -8.32 -10.50 29.87
N SER A 140 -7.26 -11.04 29.28
CA SER A 140 -7.29 -11.70 27.98
C SER A 140 -7.08 -13.19 28.20
N VAL A 141 -7.73 -14.02 27.40
CA VAL A 141 -7.46 -15.47 27.42
C VAL A 141 -6.30 -15.69 26.46
N LEU A 142 -5.05 -15.65 26.93
CA LEU A 142 -3.85 -15.71 26.07
C LEU A 142 -3.18 -17.10 26.01
N ASP A 143 -3.85 -18.12 26.53
CA ASP A 143 -3.28 -19.47 26.57
C ASP A 143 -3.16 -20.08 25.17
N SER A 144 -2.24 -21.03 25.02
CA SER A 144 -2.06 -21.75 23.75
C SER A 144 -3.35 -22.48 23.38
N MET A 145 -3.89 -22.19 22.20
CA MET A 145 -5.10 -22.83 21.68
C MET A 145 -4.78 -23.62 20.40
N VAL A 146 -5.35 -24.81 20.30
CA VAL A 146 -5.30 -25.61 19.05
C VAL A 146 -6.30 -25.01 18.05
N TYR A 147 -5.97 -25.01 16.75
CA TYR A 147 -6.86 -24.46 15.74
C TYR A 147 -8.26 -25.08 15.82
N ARG A 148 -9.28 -24.23 16.00
CA ARG A 148 -10.69 -24.61 16.19
C ARG A 148 -10.93 -25.54 17.38
N GLU A 149 -10.17 -25.37 18.45
CA GLU A 149 -10.42 -26.08 19.71
C GLU A 149 -11.87 -25.90 20.15
N LYS A 150 -12.51 -27.00 20.52
CA LYS A 150 -13.91 -27.02 20.97
C LYS A 150 -13.99 -27.18 22.49
N ASP A 151 -15.05 -26.66 23.09
CA ASP A 151 -15.39 -26.90 24.49
C ASP A 151 -16.10 -28.25 24.68
N GLU A 152 -16.47 -28.56 25.93
CA GLU A 152 -17.18 -29.79 26.31
C GLU A 152 -18.56 -29.94 25.64
N ASN A 153 -19.10 -28.86 25.02
CA ASN A 153 -20.39 -28.83 24.34
C ASN A 153 -20.24 -28.79 22.81
N ASP A 154 -19.06 -29.15 22.27
CA ASP A 154 -18.73 -29.16 20.84
C ASP A 154 -18.79 -27.76 20.17
N LYS A 155 -18.69 -26.68 20.96
CA LYS A 155 -18.63 -25.30 20.43
C LYS A 155 -17.19 -24.83 20.32
N VAL A 156 -16.86 -24.12 19.23
CA VAL A 156 -15.53 -23.52 19.05
C VAL A 156 -15.27 -22.52 20.17
N LYS A 157 -14.15 -22.70 20.89
CA LYS A 157 -13.71 -21.77 21.93
C LYS A 157 -13.40 -20.42 21.30
N LEU A 158 -13.92 -19.35 21.91
CA LEU A 158 -13.66 -17.98 21.49
C LEU A 158 -12.44 -17.42 22.22
N PHE A 159 -11.62 -16.67 21.49
CA PHE A 159 -10.47 -15.95 22.03
C PHE A 159 -10.89 -14.52 22.37
N ASP A 160 -10.74 -14.11 23.64
CA ASP A 160 -10.97 -12.73 24.07
C ASP A 160 -9.63 -12.03 24.27
N ILE A 161 -9.35 -11.04 23.40
CA ILE A 161 -8.21 -10.13 23.54
C ILE A 161 -8.73 -8.80 24.03
N ARG A 162 -8.35 -8.43 25.24
CA ARG A 162 -8.61 -7.10 25.78
C ARG A 162 -7.35 -6.28 25.70
N PHE A 163 -7.46 -5.07 25.20
CA PHE A 163 -6.33 -4.17 25.07
C PHE A 163 -6.75 -2.71 25.30
N ASN A 164 -5.80 -1.92 25.78
CA ASN A 164 -5.92 -0.47 25.77
C ASN A 164 -5.51 0.05 24.39
N ARG A 165 -6.28 1.01 23.87
CA ARG A 165 -5.95 1.70 22.63
C ARG A 165 -5.01 2.87 22.93
N SER A 166 -4.00 3.05 22.10
CA SER A 166 -3.31 4.32 21.96
C SER A 166 -4.29 5.42 21.50
N PRO A 167 -4.24 6.63 22.08
CA PRO A 167 -5.03 7.77 21.64
C PRO A 167 -4.81 8.10 20.15
N GLY A 168 -5.89 8.45 19.45
CA GLY A 168 -5.84 8.92 18.06
C GLY A 168 -5.62 7.83 17.01
N ILE A 169 -5.88 6.56 17.35
CA ILE A 169 -5.71 5.41 16.44
C ILE A 169 -7.04 4.77 16.08
N ASP A 170 -7.26 4.65 14.78
CA ASP A 170 -8.49 4.10 14.21
C ASP A 170 -8.47 2.58 14.04
N PHE A 171 -7.28 1.99 13.84
CA PHE A 171 -7.15 0.55 13.60
C PHE A 171 -5.88 -0.05 14.24
N TYR A 172 -5.95 -1.34 14.54
CA TYR A 172 -4.84 -2.17 15.00
C TYR A 172 -4.76 -3.42 14.14
N ALA A 173 -3.55 -3.79 13.70
CA ALA A 173 -3.29 -5.09 13.11
C ALA A 173 -2.87 -6.07 14.20
N ILE A 174 -3.59 -7.19 14.32
CA ILE A 174 -3.27 -8.27 15.25
C ILE A 174 -2.96 -9.51 14.42
N SER A 175 -1.82 -10.15 14.68
CA SER A 175 -1.46 -11.45 14.13
C SER A 175 -1.53 -12.49 15.24
N ILE A 176 -2.19 -13.61 14.97
CA ILE A 176 -2.30 -14.74 15.89
C ILE A 176 -1.58 -15.92 15.22
N LEU A 177 -0.60 -16.49 15.92
CA LEU A 177 0.12 -17.69 15.48
C LEU A 177 -0.51 -18.90 16.19
N ALA A 178 -1.06 -19.84 15.43
CA ALA A 178 -1.53 -21.12 15.98
C ALA A 178 -0.34 -22.07 16.20
N ILE A 179 -0.38 -22.86 17.28
CA ILE A 179 0.74 -23.74 17.66
C ILE A 179 0.77 -25.07 16.86
N ASP A 180 -0.28 -25.38 16.11
CA ASP A 180 -0.34 -26.51 15.16
C ASP A 180 -1.28 -26.15 13.99
N ALA A 181 -0.76 -25.47 12.96
CA ALA A 181 -1.50 -25.11 11.75
C ALA A 181 -1.10 -26.00 10.56
#